data_AF-B4INM6-F1
#
_entry.id   AF-B4INM6-F1
#
_cell.length_a   1.000
_cell.length_b   1.000
_cell.length_c   1.000
_cell.angle_alpha   90.00
_cell.angle_beta   90.00
_cell.angle_gamma   90.00
#
_symmetry.space_group_name_H-M   'P 1'
#
loop_
_entity.id
_entity.type
_entity.pdbx_description
1 polymer ?
#
loop_
_entity_poly.entity_id
_entity_poly.type
_entity_poly.pdbx_seq_one_letter_code
_entity_poly.pdbx_strand_id
1 'polypeptide(L)'
;MMRRSQIWLLRLLLLLVEMTPPAIPVPMRSSQSLALLRARDQCGRELTAAQRLQLDRMQFEDAAHVRHYLHCFWSRLQLWLDETGFQAQRIVQSFGGESRLNVEQALPAINGCNAKTSSRGSGTQTVVDWSFRAFVCVLATPVGEWYKRHMSDVINGNA
;
A
#
# COMPACT_ATOMS: atom_id res chain seq x y z
N MET A 1 -78.55 14.11 5.60
CA MET A 1 -77.38 15.01 5.68
C MET A 1 -76.13 14.18 5.91
N MET A 2 -75.33 14.00 4.85
CA MET A 2 -74.08 13.24 4.83
C MET A 2 -72.94 14.02 5.49
N ARG A 3 -72.29 13.44 6.50
CA ARG A 3 -70.93 13.81 6.92
C ARG A 3 -70.18 12.55 7.38
N ARG A 4 -69.71 11.76 6.41
CA ARG A 4 -68.75 10.67 6.58
C ARG A 4 -67.80 10.70 5.37
N SER A 5 -66.83 11.61 5.37
CA SER A 5 -65.75 11.62 4.37
C SER A 5 -64.73 12.70 4.74
N GLN A 6 -63.92 12.49 5.79
CA GLN A 6 -62.75 13.35 6.01
C GLN A 6 -61.67 12.76 6.92
N ILE A 7 -61.57 11.43 7.03
CA ILE A 7 -60.53 10.78 7.87
C ILE A 7 -59.57 9.92 7.04
N TRP A 8 -59.87 9.66 5.76
CA TRP A 8 -59.07 8.75 4.93
C TRP A 8 -57.92 9.40 4.14
N LEU A 9 -57.78 10.73 4.13
CA LEU A 9 -56.74 11.39 3.34
C LEU A 9 -55.45 11.69 4.12
N LEU A 10 -55.46 11.59 5.46
CA LEU A 10 -54.28 11.90 6.29
C LEU A 10 -53.43 10.66 6.67
N ARG A 11 -53.84 9.45 6.29
CA ARG A 11 -53.07 8.23 6.55
C ARG A 11 -52.26 7.73 5.35
N LEU A 12 -52.36 8.36 4.19
CA LEU A 12 -51.63 7.95 2.98
C LEU A 12 -50.27 8.65 2.80
N LEU A 13 -49.89 9.55 3.72
CA LEU A 13 -48.67 10.37 3.60
C LEU A 13 -47.50 9.91 4.49
N LEU A 14 -47.57 8.71 5.09
CA LEU A 14 -46.60 8.21 6.08
C LEU A 14 -45.84 6.94 5.67
N LEU A 15 -45.88 6.54 4.39
CA LEU A 15 -45.24 5.30 3.90
C LEU A 15 -44.21 5.54 2.78
N LEU A 16 -43.52 6.68 2.81
CA LEU A 16 -42.19 6.79 2.22
C LEU A 16 -41.18 6.52 3.33
N VAL A 17 -41.10 5.24 3.73
CA VAL A 17 -39.88 4.75 4.39
C VAL A 17 -38.78 4.92 3.35
N GLU A 18 -37.91 5.91 3.56
CA GLU A 18 -36.65 6.01 2.84
C GLU A 18 -35.90 4.68 3.05
N MET A 19 -35.99 3.80 2.05
CA MET A 19 -35.06 2.71 1.90
C MET A 19 -33.71 3.32 1.50
N THR A 20 -33.05 3.94 2.46
CA THR A 20 -31.61 4.14 2.36
C THR A 20 -30.99 2.74 2.37
N PRO A 21 -30.32 2.31 1.29
CA PRO A 21 -29.60 1.04 1.32
C PRO A 21 -28.63 1.09 2.51
N PRO A 22 -28.46 0.00 3.28
CA PRO A 22 -27.51 -0.01 4.38
C PRO A 22 -26.17 0.44 3.82
N ALA A 23 -25.66 1.56 4.32
CA ALA A 23 -24.34 2.05 3.95
C ALA A 23 -23.36 0.94 4.32
N ILE A 24 -22.88 0.21 3.31
CA ILE A 24 -21.79 -0.74 3.50
C ILE A 24 -20.66 0.10 4.07
N PRO A 25 -20.19 -0.17 5.32
CA PRO A 25 -19.10 0.61 5.89
C PRO A 25 -17.91 0.42 4.97
N VAL A 26 -17.57 1.47 4.21
CA VAL A 26 -16.35 1.49 3.42
C VAL A 26 -15.23 1.39 4.44
N PRO A 27 -14.35 0.37 4.37
CA PRO A 27 -13.26 0.26 5.32
C PRO A 27 -12.49 1.57 5.31
N MET A 28 -12.47 2.26 6.45
CA MET A 28 -11.74 3.53 6.62
C MET A 28 -10.26 3.21 6.56
N ARG A 29 -9.69 3.25 5.35
CA ARG A 29 -8.27 3.05 5.12
C ARG A 29 -7.48 4.12 5.87
N SER A 30 -6.43 3.69 6.58
CA SER A 30 -5.52 4.64 7.24
C SER A 30 -4.89 5.60 6.21
N SER A 31 -4.45 6.79 6.67
CA SER A 31 -3.72 7.75 5.81
C SER A 31 -2.48 7.12 5.16
N GLN A 32 -1.87 6.16 5.85
CA GLN A 32 -0.75 5.36 5.38
C GLN A 32 -1.14 4.36 4.30
N SER A 33 -2.22 3.58 4.52
CA SER A 33 -2.80 2.69 3.49
C SER A 33 -3.12 3.48 2.23
N LEU A 34 -3.67 4.68 2.37
CA LEU A 34 -3.97 5.57 1.24
C LEU A 34 -2.71 6.07 0.52
N ALA A 35 -1.64 6.41 1.25
CA ALA A 35 -0.36 6.80 0.65
C ALA A 35 0.26 5.65 -0.17
N LEU A 36 0.24 4.42 0.38
CA LEU A 36 0.70 3.22 -0.32
C LEU A 36 -0.08 2.98 -1.61
N LEU A 37 -1.42 3.07 -1.56
CA LEU A 37 -2.27 2.88 -2.73
C LEU A 37 -2.06 3.96 -3.79
N ARG A 38 -1.90 5.23 -3.39
CA ARG A 38 -1.56 6.32 -4.32
C ARG A 38 -0.22 6.10 -5.00
N ALA A 39 0.82 5.70 -4.26
CA ALA A 39 2.13 5.41 -4.83
C ALA A 39 2.05 4.22 -5.81
N ARG A 40 1.33 3.16 -5.42
CA ARG A 40 1.04 1.99 -6.25
C ARG A 40 0.40 2.40 -7.58
N ASP A 41 -0.67 3.20 -7.55
CA ASP A 41 -1.38 3.64 -8.75
C ASP A 41 -0.53 4.56 -9.64
N GLN A 42 0.21 5.50 -9.04
CA GLN A 42 1.05 6.43 -9.80
C GLN A 42 2.24 5.75 -10.47
N CYS A 43 2.92 4.84 -9.77
CA CYS A 43 4.11 4.16 -10.30
C CYS A 43 3.79 3.01 -11.25
N GLY A 44 2.55 2.50 -11.22
CA GLY A 44 2.12 1.41 -12.10
C GLY A 44 1.40 1.85 -13.38
N ARG A 45 1.34 3.15 -13.69
CA ARG A 45 0.59 3.68 -14.84
C ARG A 45 0.99 3.07 -16.18
N GLU A 46 2.26 2.76 -16.34
CA GLU A 46 2.85 2.23 -17.58
C GLU A 46 2.88 0.69 -17.61
N LEU A 47 2.45 0.03 -16.53
CA LEU A 47 2.42 -1.43 -16.46
C LEU A 47 1.22 -1.98 -17.22
N THR A 48 1.43 -3.12 -17.88
CA THR A 48 0.31 -3.93 -18.36
C THR A 48 -0.50 -4.50 -17.20
N ALA A 49 -1.75 -4.87 -17.46
CA ALA A 49 -2.61 -5.50 -16.45
C ALA A 49 -1.98 -6.79 -15.86
N ALA A 50 -1.28 -7.58 -16.69
CA ALA A 50 -0.59 -8.79 -16.25
C ALA A 50 0.58 -8.46 -15.31
N GLN A 51 1.45 -7.51 -15.67
CA GLN A 51 2.56 -7.07 -14.81
C GLN A 51 2.06 -6.50 -13.48
N ARG A 52 1.00 -5.69 -13.53
CA ARG A 52 0.38 -5.13 -12.33
C ARG A 52 -0.16 -6.23 -11.41
N LEU A 53 -0.83 -7.23 -11.97
CA LEU A 53 -1.34 -8.37 -11.21
C LEU A 53 -0.21 -9.17 -10.53
N GLN A 54 0.95 -9.33 -11.18
CA GLN A 54 2.10 -10.00 -10.57
C GLN A 54 2.62 -9.24 -9.35
N LEU A 55 2.78 -7.92 -9.46
CA LEU A 55 3.20 -7.07 -8.34
C LEU A 55 2.17 -7.09 -7.20
N ASP A 56 0.87 -7.05 -7.52
CA ASP A 56 -0.21 -7.13 -6.52
C ASP A 56 -0.23 -8.49 -5.80
N ARG A 57 0.30 -9.55 -6.44
CA ARG A 57 0.52 -10.88 -5.85
C ARG A 57 1.86 -11.01 -5.13
N MET A 58 2.58 -9.90 -4.94
CA MET A 58 3.90 -9.87 -4.32
C MET A 58 4.95 -10.69 -5.08
N GLN A 59 4.81 -10.82 -6.39
CA GLN A 59 5.76 -11.50 -7.27
C GLN A 59 6.66 -10.47 -7.93
N PHE A 60 7.94 -10.50 -7.59
CA PHE A 60 8.93 -9.51 -8.01
C PHE A 60 10.04 -10.21 -8.80
N GLU A 61 9.83 -10.37 -10.11
CA GLU A 61 10.85 -10.91 -11.00
C GLU A 61 11.97 -9.89 -11.26
N ASP A 62 13.14 -10.39 -11.66
CA ASP A 62 14.26 -9.54 -12.05
C ASP A 62 14.11 -8.99 -13.48
N ALA A 63 13.16 -8.06 -13.64
CA ALA A 63 12.84 -7.42 -14.91
C ALA A 63 12.84 -5.91 -14.80
N ALA A 64 13.20 -5.22 -15.89
CA ALA A 64 13.35 -3.76 -15.92
C ALA A 64 12.11 -3.03 -15.39
N HIS A 65 10.90 -3.43 -15.79
CA HIS A 65 9.65 -2.79 -15.34
C HIS A 65 9.42 -2.95 -13.82
N VAL A 66 9.83 -4.07 -13.23
CA VAL A 66 9.75 -4.30 -11.77
C VAL A 66 10.72 -3.39 -11.03
N ARG A 67 11.97 -3.27 -11.51
CA ARG A 67 12.98 -2.40 -10.90
C ARG A 67 12.55 -0.94 -10.91
N HIS A 68 12.06 -0.44 -12.05
CA HIS A 68 11.55 0.93 -12.19
C HIS A 68 10.31 1.16 -11.31
N TYR A 69 9.37 0.22 -11.29
CA TYR A 69 8.19 0.31 -10.42
C TYR A 69 8.59 0.44 -8.95
N LEU A 70 9.48 -0.43 -8.46
CA LEU A 70 9.90 -0.46 -7.06
C LEU A 70 10.67 0.81 -6.68
N HIS A 71 11.61 1.24 -7.53
CA HIS A 71 12.34 2.49 -7.30
C HIS A 71 11.38 3.70 -7.22
N CYS A 72 10.43 3.81 -8.17
CA CYS A 72 9.39 4.83 -8.12
C CYS A 72 8.55 4.75 -6.84
N PHE A 73 8.07 3.54 -6.50
CA PHE A 73 7.17 3.31 -5.38
C PHE A 73 7.80 3.75 -4.06
N TRP A 74 9.02 3.30 -3.79
CA TRP A 74 9.72 3.62 -2.56
C TRP A 74 10.20 5.06 -2.49
N SER A 75 10.63 5.64 -3.62
CA SER A 75 11.02 7.05 -3.70
C SER A 75 9.84 8.00 -3.47
N ARG A 76 8.65 7.70 -4.01
CA ARG A 76 7.44 8.50 -3.78
C ARG A 76 7.00 8.52 -2.32
N LEU A 77 7.21 7.40 -1.62
CA LEU A 77 6.96 7.30 -0.18
C LEU A 77 8.08 7.94 0.66
N GLN A 78 9.16 8.38 0.02
CA GLN A 78 10.36 8.91 0.66
C GLN A 78 11.01 7.87 1.60
N LEU A 79 10.82 6.58 1.30
CA LEU A 79 11.38 5.46 2.05
C LEU A 79 12.64 4.89 1.38
N TRP A 80 12.92 5.32 0.15
CA TRP A 80 14.18 5.14 -0.54
C TRP A 80 14.76 6.51 -0.90
N LEU A 81 16.07 6.68 -0.72
CA LEU A 81 16.85 7.81 -1.23
C LEU A 81 18.00 7.27 -2.06
N ASP A 82 18.29 7.91 -3.18
CA ASP A 82 19.24 7.42 -4.18
C ASP A 82 20.69 7.38 -3.66
N GLU A 83 20.99 8.19 -2.65
CA GLU A 83 22.32 8.32 -2.04
C GLU A 83 22.54 7.35 -0.87
N THR A 84 21.46 6.97 -0.17
CA THR A 84 21.54 6.26 1.12
C THR A 84 20.72 4.98 1.21
N GLY A 85 19.92 4.68 0.18
CA GLY A 85 19.07 3.51 0.09
C GLY A 85 17.81 3.59 0.94
N PHE A 86 17.35 2.44 1.45
CA PHE A 86 16.15 2.39 2.28
C PHE A 86 16.32 3.14 3.60
N GLN A 87 15.39 4.04 3.90
CA GLN A 87 15.36 4.85 5.12
C GLN A 87 14.79 4.03 6.29
N ALA A 88 15.61 3.12 6.83
CA ALA A 88 15.19 2.17 7.86
C ALA A 88 14.46 2.83 9.05
N GLN A 89 14.97 3.97 9.53
CA GLN A 89 14.35 4.73 10.62
C GLN A 89 12.95 5.26 10.26
N ARG A 90 12.76 5.77 9.04
CA ARG A 90 11.44 6.25 8.58
C ARG A 90 10.48 5.08 8.39
N ILE A 91 10.97 3.94 7.91
CA ILE A 91 10.17 2.71 7.77
C ILE A 91 9.67 2.26 9.15
N VAL A 92 10.53 2.13 10.15
CA VAL A 92 10.08 1.70 11.49
C VAL A 92 9.25 2.75 12.22
N GLN A 93 9.46 4.05 11.98
CA GLN A 93 8.56 5.09 12.51
C GLN A 93 7.16 5.00 11.91
N SER A 94 7.08 4.67 10.62
CA SER A 94 5.82 4.62 9.89
C SER A 94 5.06 3.32 10.21
N PHE A 95 5.78 2.20 10.30
CA PHE A 95 5.19 0.86 10.31
C PHE A 95 5.48 0.05 11.59
N GLY A 96 6.31 0.55 12.50
CA GLY A 96 6.65 -0.11 13.75
C GLY A 96 5.51 -0.08 14.77
N GLY A 97 5.56 -1.01 15.73
CA GLY A 97 4.62 -1.10 16.85
C GLY A 97 4.46 -2.53 17.36
N GLU A 98 3.83 -2.68 18.53
CA GLU A 98 3.73 -3.93 19.30
C GLU A 98 3.02 -5.07 18.53
N SER A 99 2.13 -4.75 17.59
CA SER A 99 1.48 -5.70 16.67
C SER A 99 1.78 -5.44 15.18
N ARG A 100 2.83 -4.66 14.87
CA ARG A 100 3.17 -4.22 13.50
C ARG A 100 4.56 -4.73 13.10
N LEU A 101 5.42 -3.88 12.55
CA LEU A 101 6.79 -4.24 12.22
C LEU A 101 7.66 -4.27 13.49
N ASN A 102 8.36 -5.37 13.73
CA ASN A 102 9.33 -5.45 14.83
C ASN A 102 10.52 -4.52 14.55
N VAL A 103 10.65 -3.46 15.35
CA VAL A 103 11.65 -2.40 15.15
C VAL A 103 13.08 -2.91 15.35
N GLU A 104 13.31 -3.72 16.38
CA GLU A 104 14.63 -4.25 16.73
C GLU A 104 15.21 -5.13 15.63
N GLN A 105 14.34 -5.90 14.96
CA GLN A 105 14.74 -6.75 13.84
C GLN A 105 14.82 -5.97 12.53
N ALA A 106 13.92 -5.01 12.31
CA ALA A 106 13.81 -4.32 11.02
C ALA A 106 14.96 -3.37 10.74
N LEU A 107 15.37 -2.56 11.72
CA LEU A 107 16.47 -1.59 11.55
C LEU A 107 17.77 -2.25 11.05
N PRO A 108 18.34 -3.26 11.74
CA PRO A 108 19.58 -3.89 11.31
C PRO A 108 19.41 -4.67 10.00
N ALA A 109 18.26 -5.31 9.75
CA ALA A 109 18.01 -6.04 8.52
C ALA A 109 18.02 -5.11 7.29
N ILE A 110 17.30 -3.99 7.35
CA ILE A 110 17.22 -3.02 6.25
C ILE A 110 18.58 -2.38 5.98
N ASN A 111 19.26 -1.89 7.03
CA ASN A 111 20.57 -1.27 6.90
C ASN A 111 21.63 -2.26 6.37
N GLY A 112 21.60 -3.50 6.84
CA GLY A 112 22.46 -4.57 6.35
C GLY A 112 22.25 -4.84 4.85
N CYS A 113 21.00 -4.85 4.39
CA CYS A 113 20.67 -5.02 2.97
C CYS A 113 21.13 -3.84 2.10
N ASN A 114 20.96 -2.59 2.56
CA ASN A 114 21.51 -1.43 1.86
C ASN A 114 23.03 -1.58 1.66
N ALA A 115 23.76 -1.88 2.74
CA ALA A 115 25.21 -2.01 2.72
C ALA A 115 25.69 -3.18 1.83
N LYS A 116 25.05 -4.35 1.95
CA LYS A 116 25.41 -5.56 1.19
C LYS A 116 25.22 -5.40 -0.32
N THR A 117 24.23 -4.62 -0.73
CA THR A 117 23.82 -4.51 -2.14
C THR A 117 24.31 -3.24 -2.83
N SER A 118 24.89 -2.32 -2.05
CA SER A 118 25.50 -1.09 -2.55
C SER A 118 26.66 -1.45 -3.47
N SER A 119 26.52 -1.12 -4.74
CA SER A 119 27.58 -1.22 -5.74
C SER A 119 28.08 0.21 -5.99
N ARG A 120 29.39 0.45 -5.92
CA ARG A 120 30.01 1.77 -6.07
C ARG A 120 30.00 2.30 -7.53
N GLY A 121 28.85 2.31 -8.19
CA GLY A 121 28.69 2.84 -9.55
C GLY A 121 27.79 4.08 -9.58
N SER A 122 28.18 5.13 -10.29
CA SER A 122 27.38 6.35 -10.46
C SER A 122 26.46 6.27 -11.68
N GLY A 123 25.17 6.56 -11.52
CA GLY A 123 24.20 6.62 -12.61
C GLY A 123 22.76 6.34 -12.15
N THR A 124 21.75 6.82 -12.88
CA THR A 124 20.33 6.56 -12.54
C THR A 124 20.00 5.07 -12.61
N GLN A 125 20.49 4.38 -13.65
CA GLN A 125 20.31 2.94 -13.80
C GLN A 125 20.96 2.14 -12.67
N THR A 126 22.14 2.57 -12.19
CA THR A 126 22.83 1.87 -11.10
C THR A 126 22.06 1.99 -9.78
N VAL A 127 21.37 3.10 -9.57
CA VAL A 127 20.53 3.34 -8.40
C VAL A 127 19.20 2.58 -8.47
N VAL A 128 18.54 2.53 -9.62
CA VAL A 128 17.33 1.71 -9.84
C VAL A 128 17.65 0.24 -9.58
N ASP A 129 18.77 -0.25 -10.10
CA ASP A 129 19.21 -1.63 -9.85
C ASP A 129 19.61 -1.85 -8.39
N TRP A 130 20.20 -0.85 -7.71
CA TRP A 130 20.49 -0.94 -6.27
C TRP A 130 19.22 -1.03 -5.43
N SER A 131 18.22 -0.19 -5.72
CA SER A 131 16.92 -0.23 -5.06
C SER A 131 16.29 -1.61 -5.15
N PHE A 132 16.32 -2.21 -6.34
CA PHE A 132 15.83 -3.57 -6.55
C PHE A 132 16.62 -4.61 -5.73
N ARG A 133 17.96 -4.61 -5.82
CA ARG A 133 18.78 -5.58 -5.07
C ARG A 133 18.58 -5.46 -3.56
N ALA A 134 18.54 -4.24 -3.03
CA ALA A 134 18.28 -3.98 -1.62
C ALA A 134 16.90 -4.49 -1.21
N PHE A 135 15.88 -4.26 -2.04
CA PHE A 135 14.52 -4.73 -1.80
C PHE A 135 14.43 -6.26 -1.76
N VAL A 136 15.02 -6.94 -2.75
CA VAL A 136 15.07 -8.41 -2.79
C VAL A 136 15.80 -8.96 -1.56
N CYS A 137 16.88 -8.32 -1.12
CA CYS A 137 17.57 -8.67 0.11
C CYS A 137 16.64 -8.55 1.33
N VAL A 138 15.90 -7.43 1.47
CA VAL A 138 14.96 -7.22 2.58
C VAL A 138 13.82 -8.25 2.53
N LEU A 139 13.33 -8.60 1.33
CA LEU A 139 12.30 -9.61 1.14
C LEU A 139 12.70 -11.00 1.66
N ALA A 140 14.00 -11.30 1.74
CA ALA A 140 14.52 -12.56 2.27
C ALA A 140 14.65 -12.57 3.81
N THR A 141 14.15 -11.54 4.49
CA THR A 141 14.18 -11.40 5.96
C THR A 141 12.76 -11.42 6.55
N PRO A 142 12.58 -11.49 7.88
CA PRO A 142 11.26 -11.34 8.51
C PRO A 142 10.53 -10.03 8.17
N VAL A 143 11.27 -8.97 7.81
CA VAL A 143 10.70 -7.70 7.31
C VAL A 143 9.95 -7.93 6.00
N GLY A 144 10.48 -8.79 5.13
CA GLY A 144 9.85 -9.19 3.87
C GLY A 144 8.51 -9.89 4.07
N GLU A 145 8.45 -10.84 5.00
CA GLU A 145 7.22 -11.56 5.33
C GLU A 145 6.16 -10.64 5.95
N TRP A 146 6.59 -9.69 6.78
CA TRP A 146 5.70 -8.62 7.25
C TRP A 146 5.18 -7.76 6.10
N TYR A 147 6.06 -7.32 5.19
CA TYR A 147 5.71 -6.45 4.06
C TYR A 147 4.66 -7.10 3.16
N LYS A 148 4.83 -8.37 2.78
CA LYS A 148 3.89 -9.12 1.94
C LYS A 148 2.50 -9.18 2.56
N ARG A 149 2.41 -9.50 3.87
CA ARG A 149 1.14 -9.51 4.60
C ARG A 149 0.51 -8.12 4.67
N HIS A 150 1.27 -7.12 5.10
CA HIS A 150 0.77 -5.76 5.25
C HIS A 150 0.26 -5.19 3.92
N MET A 151 0.98 -5.36 2.82
CA MET A 151 0.53 -4.90 1.51
C MET A 151 -0.68 -5.67 1.01
N SER A 152 -0.77 -6.98 1.26
CA SER A 152 -1.99 -7.76 0.98
C SER A 152 -3.19 -7.19 1.72
N ASP A 153 -3.05 -6.85 3.00
CA ASP A 153 -4.13 -6.23 3.77
C ASP A 153 -4.52 -4.86 3.22
N VAL A 154 -3.54 -4.02 2.87
CA VAL A 154 -3.79 -2.70 2.26
C VAL A 154 -4.54 -2.81 0.93
N ILE A 155 -4.13 -3.72 0.05
CA ILE A 155 -4.75 -3.91 -1.27
C ILE A 155 -6.19 -4.42 -1.12
N ASN A 156 -6.40 -5.37 -0.21
CA ASN A 156 -7.72 -5.97 0.03
C ASN A 156 -8.64 -5.09 0.90
N GLY A 157 -8.14 -3.99 1.46
CA GLY A 157 -8.91 -3.07 2.31
C GLY A 157 -9.07 -3.54 3.75
N ASN A 158 -8.17 -4.41 4.23
CA ASN A 158 -8.13 -4.93 5.60
C ASN A 158 -7.23 -4.11 6.54
N ALA A 159 -6.57 -3.04 6.05
CA ALA A 159 -5.57 -2.25 6.79
C ALA A 159 -5.87 -0.74 6.91
#